data_AF-A0A2N6ECG7-F1
#
_entry.id   AF-A0A2N6ECG7-F1
#
_cell.length_a   1.000
_cell.length_b   1.000
_cell.length_c   1.000
_cell.angle_alpha   90.00
_cell.angle_beta   90.00
_cell.angle_gamma   90.00
#
_symmetry.space_group_name_H-M   'P 1'
#
loop_
_entity.id
_entity.type
_entity.pdbx_description
1 polymer ?
#
loop_
_entity_poly.entity_id
_entity_poly.type
_entity_poly.pdbx_seq_one_letter_code
_entity_poly.pdbx_strand_id
1 'polypeptide(L)' 'MKETAATIGHVNEKAHSQVAVALLQIAFRTSFVLTIGVIGLIGLWAFAALIGGAVSAGGPFELVQGWFSAVTGL' A
#
# COMPACT_ATOMS: atom_id res chain seq x y z
N MET A 1 27.91 -33.12 -29.09
CA MET A 1 26.59 -32.53 -29.39
C MET A 1 25.52 -32.87 -28.34
N LYS A 2 25.44 -34.10 -27.79
CA LYS A 2 24.48 -34.43 -26.71
C LYS A 2 24.75 -33.70 -25.38
N GLU A 3 26.00 -33.55 -24.98
CA GLU A 3 26.36 -32.79 -23.76
C GLU A 3 25.92 -31.33 -23.85
N THR A 4 26.13 -30.69 -25.01
CA THR A 4 25.75 -29.30 -25.23
C THR A 4 24.24 -29.08 -25.09
N ALA A 5 23.41 -30.02 -25.54
CA ALA A 5 21.96 -29.95 -25.40
C ALA A 5 21.48 -30.10 -23.94
N ALA A 6 22.13 -30.98 -23.17
CA ALA A 6 21.82 -31.17 -21.75
C ALA A 6 22.20 -29.95 -20.90
N THR A 7 23.34 -29.30 -21.20
CA THR A 7 23.75 -28.07 -20.52
C THR A 7 22.78 -26.92 -20.79
N ILE A 8 22.33 -26.75 -22.03
CA ILE A 8 21.37 -25.70 -22.41
C ILE A 8 20.02 -25.90 -21.68
N GLY A 9 19.54 -27.14 -21.57
CA GLY A 9 18.30 -27.46 -20.84
C GLY A 9 18.38 -27.10 -19.36
N HIS A 10 19.47 -27.46 -18.69
CA HIS A 10 19.68 -27.15 -17.27
C HIS A 10 19.82 -25.64 -16.99
N VAL A 11 20.41 -24.89 -17.92
CA VAL A 11 20.54 -23.43 -17.81
C VAL A 11 19.17 -22.75 -17.98
N ASN A 12 18.37 -23.21 -18.94
CA ASN A 12 17.04 -22.66 -19.18
C ASN A 12 16.10 -22.87 -17.98
N GLU A 13 16.13 -24.04 -17.35
CA GLU A 13 15.30 -24.33 -16.17
C GLU A 13 15.67 -23.46 -14.96
N LYS A 14 16.98 -23.25 -14.72
CA LYS A 14 17.46 -22.33 -13.67
C LYS A 14 17.09 -20.89 -13.96
N ALA A 15 17.27 -20.43 -15.20
CA ALA A 15 16.91 -19.07 -15.62
C ALA A 15 15.40 -18.82 -15.43
N HIS A 16 14.56 -19.78 -15.81
CA HIS A 16 13.11 -19.65 -15.69
C HIS A 16 12.66 -19.57 -14.22
N SER A 17 13.24 -20.41 -13.36
CA SER A 17 13.00 -20.36 -11.90
C SER A 17 13.47 -19.04 -11.29
N GLN A 18 14.65 -18.56 -11.67
CA GLN A 18 15.21 -17.31 -11.16
C GLN A 18 14.39 -16.09 -11.59
N VAL A 19 13.92 -16.06 -12.84
CA VAL A 19 13.04 -14.99 -13.33
C VAL A 19 11.70 -15.00 -12.60
N ALA A 20 11.09 -16.17 -12.37
CA ALA A 20 9.84 -16.27 -11.62
C ALA A 20 9.98 -15.71 -10.19
N VAL A 21 11.06 -16.04 -9.48
CA VAL A 21 11.33 -15.51 -8.14
C VAL A 21 11.59 -14.01 -8.16
N ALA A 22 12.36 -13.50 -9.13
CA ALA A 22 12.63 -12.08 -9.27
C ALA A 22 11.36 -11.25 -9.53
N LEU A 23 10.50 -11.73 -10.44
CA LEU A 23 9.22 -11.08 -10.74
C LEU A 23 8.29 -11.09 -9.52
N LEU A 24 8.23 -12.19 -8.77
CA LEU A 24 7.45 -12.27 -7.54
C LEU A 24 7.94 -11.25 -6.49
N GLN A 25 9.26 -11.15 -6.30
CA GLN A 25 9.84 -10.18 -5.36
C GLN A 25 9.57 -8.73 -5.79
N ILE A 26 9.71 -8.43 -7.08
CA ILE A 26 9.44 -7.10 -7.64
C ILE A 26 7.96 -6.73 -7.50
N ALA A 27 7.04 -7.65 -7.83
CA ALA A 27 5.61 -7.44 -7.68
C ALA A 27 5.25 -7.21 -6.20
N PHE A 28 5.76 -8.06 -5.29
CA PHE A 28 5.50 -7.92 -3.86
C PHE A 28 6.01 -6.58 -3.31
N ARG A 29 7.25 -6.21 -3.63
CA ARG A 29 7.85 -4.94 -3.19
C ARG A 29 7.07 -3.74 -3.74
N THR A 30 6.67 -3.79 -5.00
CA THR A 30 5.92 -2.70 -5.65
C THR A 30 4.54 -2.55 -5.01
N SER A 31 3.80 -3.64 -4.83
CA SER A 31 2.51 -3.64 -4.15
C SER A 31 2.63 -3.08 -2.74
N PHE A 32 3.64 -3.50 -1.98
CA PHE A 32 3.85 -3.02 -0.62
C PHE A 32 4.14 -1.50 -0.55
N VAL A 33 5.04 -1.01 -1.40
CA VAL A 33 5.36 0.43 -1.48
C VAL A 33 4.13 1.23 -1.90
N LEU A 34 3.37 0.74 -2.87
CA LEU A 34 2.14 1.39 -3.32
C LEU A 34 1.10 1.45 -2.20
N THR A 35 0.87 0.35 -1.49
CA THR A 35 -0.07 0.30 -0.37
C THR A 35 0.31 1.29 0.73
N ILE A 36 1.58 1.34 1.12
CA ILE A 36 2.05 2.32 2.12
C ILE A 36 1.87 3.75 1.61
N GLY A 37 2.19 4.02 0.34
CA GLY A 37 2.02 5.34 -0.26
C GLY A 37 0.56 5.79 -0.27
N VAL A 38 -0.37 4.90 -0.63
CA VAL A 38 -1.81 5.18 -0.64
C VAL A 38 -2.32 5.40 0.78
N ILE A 39 -1.95 4.55 1.74
CA ILE A 39 -2.33 4.73 3.15
C ILE A 39 -1.79 6.06 3.69
N GLY A 40 -0.55 6.40 3.37
CA GLY A 40 0.06 7.68 3.77
C GLY A 40 -0.69 8.88 3.19
N LEU A 41 -1.09 8.82 1.92
CA LEU A 41 -1.86 9.87 1.27
C LEU A 41 -3.25 10.03 1.89
N ILE A 42 -3.94 8.90 2.14
CA ILE A 42 -5.23 8.90 2.83
C ILE A 42 -5.09 9.45 4.24
N GLY A 43 -4.04 9.06 4.98
CA GLY A 43 -3.76 9.56 6.32
C GLY A 43 -3.50 11.06 6.33
N LEU A 44 -2.70 11.57 5.39
CA LEU A 44 -2.45 13.00 5.25
C LEU A 44 -3.72 13.78 4.93
N TRP A 45 -4.54 13.26 4.01
CA TRP A 45 -5.81 13.87 3.64
C TRP A 45 -6.80 13.86 4.81
N ALA A 46 -6.94 12.74 5.51
CA ALA A 46 -7.79 12.62 6.69
C ALA A 46 -7.34 13.55 7.81
N PHE A 47 -6.02 13.69 8.02
CA PHE A 47 -5.47 14.61 9.01
C PHE A 47 -5.76 16.07 8.67
N ALA A 48 -5.59 16.46 7.41
CA ALA A 48 -5.95 17.80 6.94
C ALA A 48 -7.45 18.08 7.09
N ALA A 49 -8.31 17.11 6.75
CA ALA A 49 -9.75 17.21 6.92
C ALA A 49 -10.16 17.33 8.39
N LEU A 50 -9.52 16.57 9.29
CA LEU A 50 -9.75 16.66 10.74
C LEU A 50 -9.35 18.03 11.28
N ILE A 51 -8.20 18.58 10.87
CA ILE A 51 -7.77 19.92 11.28
C ILE A 51 -8.73 20.98 10.74
N GLY A 52 -9.07 20.93 9.45
CA GLY A 52 -10.01 21.87 8.84
C GLY A 52 -11.36 21.83 9.51
N GLY A 53 -11.86 20.63 9.81
CA GLY A 53 -13.07 20.42 10.60
C GLY A 53 -12.95 21.04 11.99
N ALA A 54 -11.86 20.76 12.72
CA ALA A 54 -11.66 21.24 14.09
C ALA A 54 -11.61 22.77 14.14
N VAL A 55 -10.95 23.40 13.16
CA VAL A 55 -10.93 24.87 13.03
C VAL A 55 -12.33 25.40 12.74
N SER A 56 -13.10 24.76 11.84
CA SER A 56 -14.46 25.18 11.51
C SER A 56 -15.46 25.00 12.66
N ALA A 57 -15.23 24.01 13.53
CA ALA A 57 -16.09 23.68 14.65
C ALA A 57 -15.86 24.54 15.89
N GLY A 58 -14.79 25.35 15.92
CA GLY A 58 -14.38 26.15 17.09
C GLY A 58 -13.34 25.48 17.98
N GLY A 59 -13.06 24.20 17.73
CA GLY A 59 -11.99 23.44 18.36
C GLY A 59 -12.10 21.93 18.13
N PRO A 60 -11.06 21.15 18.47
CA PRO A 60 -11.07 19.69 18.30
C PRO A 60 -12.10 18.99 19.19
N PHE A 61 -12.34 19.50 20.40
CA PHE A 61 -13.31 18.90 21.33
C PHE A 61 -14.75 19.13 20.87
N GLU A 62 -15.05 20.31 20.33
CA GLU A 62 -16.36 20.66 19.78
C GLU A 62 -16.67 19.87 18.51
N LEU A 63 -15.67 19.59 17.67
CA LEU A 63 -15.84 18.69 16.52
C LEU A 63 -16.25 17.28 16.95
N VAL A 64 -15.57 16.71 17.95
CA VAL A 64 -15.88 15.36 18.44
C VAL A 64 -17.29 15.34 19.06
N GLN A 65 -17.63 16.34 19.88
CA GLN A 65 -18.95 16.47 20.47
C GLN A 65 -20.05 16.62 19.41
N GLY A 66 -19.84 17.47 18.40
CA GLY A 66 -20.76 17.66 17.28
C GLY A 66 -20.92 16.39 16.43
N TRP A 67 -19.85 15.64 16.21
CA TRP A 67 -19.91 14.35 15.52
C TRP A 67 -20.74 13.32 16.32
N PHE A 68 -20.50 13.20 17.63
CA PHE A 68 -21.27 12.29 18.48
C PHE A 68 -22.74 12.70 18.57
N SER A 69 -23.04 13.99 18.69
CA SER A 69 -24.42 14.51 18.65
C SER A 69 -25.09 14.18 17.31
N ALA A 70 -24.39 14.38 16.18
CA ALA A 70 -24.91 14.03 14.85
C ALA A 70 -25.16 12.52 14.67
N VAL A 71 -24.30 11.67 15.24
CA VAL A 71 -24.41 10.20 15.13
C VAL A 71 -25.48 9.64 16.07
N THR A 72 -25.60 10.18 17.28
CA THR A 72 -26.54 9.70 18.30
C THR A 72 -27.90 10.38 18.21
N GLY A 73 -28.01 11.49 17.50
CA GLY A 73 -29.22 12.28 17.33
C GLY A 73 -29.66 13.04 18.59
N LEU A 74 -28.80 13.10 19.61
CA LEU A 74 -29.01 13.80 20.88
C LEU A 74 -28.44 15.22 20.84
#